data_AF-A0A452CFT7-F1
#
_entry.id   AF-A0A452CFT7-F1
#
_cell.length_a   1.000
_cell.length_b   1.000
_cell.length_c   1.000
_cell.angle_alpha   90.00
_cell.angle_beta   90.00
_cell.angle_gamma   90.00
#
_symmetry.space_group_name_H-M   'P 1'
#
loop_
_entity.id
_entity.type
_entity.pdbx_description
1 polymer ?
#
loop_
_entity_poly.entity_id
_entity_poly.type
_entity_poly.pdbx_seq_one_letter_code
_entity_poly.pdbx_strand_id
1 'polypeptide(L)'
;MHQKSNELVNEATYEGIELPEQRSRNFQVISPHLGDETAYCTTEKSNFLYYSIMEHRNNDLHYKCMIPCQVTSDLNEEETIALLLKELDILKASNKKLQEKLTKEDKEQRKLKLKLELQEKATEAQIAEKTAALVEDVYFAQRERDEAIMSRLQLANEERDEAIARAKHMEMSLKLLENINPEENDMTLQELLNRINNADTGIAIQKNGAIIVDRIYKTKECKKRITAEEMNAVIEERDAALSQCKRLEQELHHLKEQNQTSANNVRHLTAENNQERALKVVPERASLVKGMYHAMRKENGLLGGTHIPAAALSVFLDIIFFSRGNNLKNKWCDRQKINNLMDSL
;
A
#
# COMPACT_ATOMS: atom_id res chain seq x y z
N MET A 1 -58.88 51.74 8.90
CA MET A 1 -59.61 51.24 7.72
C MET A 1 -59.06 49.85 7.39
N HIS A 2 -59.87 48.81 7.65
CA HIS A 2 -59.87 47.41 7.17
C HIS A 2 -58.52 46.72 6.83
N GLN A 3 -58.07 45.69 7.55
CA GLN A 3 -58.64 44.34 7.71
C GLN A 3 -58.79 43.56 6.38
N LYS A 4 -57.90 42.60 6.15
CA LYS A 4 -58.29 41.20 5.87
C LYS A 4 -57.09 40.24 5.92
N SER A 5 -57.08 39.46 6.98
CA SER A 5 -56.52 38.11 7.07
C SER A 5 -57.23 37.20 6.07
N ASN A 6 -56.51 36.25 5.47
CA ASN A 6 -57.07 35.02 4.93
C ASN A 6 -56.13 33.86 5.28
N GLU A 7 -56.66 33.00 6.14
CA GLU A 7 -56.17 31.68 6.52
C GLU A 7 -56.41 30.68 5.38
N LEU A 8 -55.46 29.78 5.18
CA LEU A 8 -55.60 28.47 4.51
C LEU A 8 -54.63 27.55 5.29
N VAL A 9 -55.05 26.98 6.42
CA VAL A 9 -55.69 25.65 6.54
C VAL A 9 -55.10 24.66 5.55
N ASN A 10 -54.04 23.96 5.97
CA ASN A 10 -53.77 22.61 5.52
C ASN A 10 -53.65 21.73 6.78
N GLU A 11 -54.67 20.91 6.88
CA GLU A 11 -55.01 19.93 7.88
C GLU A 11 -53.90 18.86 7.97
N ALA A 12 -53.21 18.81 9.11
CA ALA A 12 -52.32 17.71 9.43
C ALA A 12 -53.20 16.51 9.81
N THR A 13 -53.40 15.58 8.87
CA THR A 13 -53.96 14.27 9.17
C THR A 13 -52.94 13.50 10.00
N TYR A 14 -53.10 13.61 11.32
CA TYR A 14 -52.42 12.78 12.31
C TYR A 14 -53.12 11.41 12.32
N GLU A 15 -52.69 10.50 11.44
CA GLU A 15 -53.02 9.09 11.59
C GLU A 15 -52.05 8.48 12.60
N GLY A 16 -52.61 8.14 13.77
CA GLY A 16 -51.91 7.42 14.81
C GLY A 16 -51.56 6.01 14.33
N ILE A 17 -50.27 5.69 14.36
CA ILE A 17 -49.82 4.30 14.27
C ILE A 17 -49.70 3.80 15.71
N GLU A 18 -50.64 2.91 16.04
CA GLU A 18 -50.72 2.16 17.29
C GLU A 18 -49.36 1.57 17.68
N LEU A 19 -48.96 1.83 18.92
CA LEU A 19 -47.92 1.08 19.61
C LEU A 19 -48.44 -0.35 19.85
N PRO A 20 -47.77 -1.41 19.37
CA PRO A 20 -48.17 -2.74 19.74
C PRO A 20 -47.76 -3.01 21.19
N GLU A 21 -48.78 -3.38 21.97
CA GLU A 21 -48.71 -3.81 23.36
C GLU A 21 -47.56 -4.79 23.63
N GLN A 22 -46.90 -4.47 24.73
CA GLN A 22 -46.08 -5.31 25.59
C GLN A 22 -46.58 -6.77 25.65
N ARG A 23 -45.88 -7.67 24.96
CA ARG A 23 -45.93 -9.12 25.23
C ARG A 23 -44.55 -9.62 25.64
N SER A 24 -44.41 -9.81 26.95
CA SER A 24 -43.34 -10.60 27.56
C SER A 24 -43.39 -12.02 27.00
N ARG A 25 -42.35 -12.42 26.26
CA ARG A 25 -42.02 -13.83 26.02
C ARG A 25 -40.52 -14.03 26.14
N ASN A 26 -40.18 -14.77 27.19
CA ASN A 26 -38.92 -15.43 27.46
C ASN A 26 -38.30 -16.06 26.20
N PHE A 27 -37.02 -15.80 25.96
CA PHE A 27 -36.17 -16.72 25.22
C PHE A 27 -34.85 -16.95 25.94
N GLN A 28 -34.60 -18.24 26.16
CA GLN A 28 -33.42 -18.85 26.77
C GLN A 28 -32.15 -18.51 26.01
N VAL A 29 -31.11 -18.13 26.75
CA VAL A 29 -29.73 -18.17 26.27
C VAL A 29 -29.18 -19.57 26.58
N ILE A 30 -28.86 -20.30 25.52
CA ILE A 30 -28.13 -21.57 25.56
C ILE A 30 -26.66 -21.27 25.89
N SER A 31 -26.15 -21.93 26.92
CA SER A 31 -24.76 -21.95 27.34
C SER A 31 -23.86 -22.69 26.34
N PRO A 32 -22.60 -22.27 26.20
CA PRO A 32 -21.50 -23.21 26.11
C PRO A 32 -20.51 -23.02 27.26
N HIS A 33 -20.46 -24.08 28.08
CA HIS A 33 -19.29 -24.69 28.70
C HIS A 33 -18.37 -23.84 29.62
N LEU A 34 -18.48 -24.15 30.92
CA LEU A 34 -17.47 -23.89 31.93
C LEU A 34 -16.15 -24.59 31.57
N GLY A 35 -15.07 -23.82 31.58
CA GLY A 35 -13.71 -24.27 31.84
C GLY A 35 -13.13 -23.37 32.92
N ASP A 36 -12.56 -23.99 33.95
CA ASP A 36 -11.81 -23.45 35.08
C ASP A 36 -12.59 -22.75 36.21
N GLU A 37 -12.99 -23.62 37.15
CA GLU A 37 -12.73 -23.55 38.60
C GLU A 37 -12.33 -22.19 39.21
N THR A 38 -13.00 -21.88 40.32
CA THR A 38 -12.68 -20.87 41.37
C THR A 38 -13.25 -19.45 41.24
N ALA A 39 -14.58 -19.30 41.23
CA ALA A 39 -15.21 -18.05 41.72
C ALA A 39 -16.69 -18.22 42.12
N TYR A 40 -16.98 -19.13 43.05
CA TYR A 40 -18.31 -19.15 43.70
C TYR A 40 -18.35 -18.20 44.91
N CYS A 41 -19.33 -17.30 44.88
CA CYS A 41 -19.93 -16.58 46.01
C CYS A 41 -19.05 -15.64 46.86
N THR A 42 -19.02 -14.35 46.50
CA THR A 42 -18.74 -13.26 47.46
C THR A 42 -20.00 -12.62 48.05
N THR A 43 -21.19 -12.90 47.51
CA THR A 43 -22.44 -12.31 48.01
C THR A 43 -22.92 -12.96 49.33
N GLU A 44 -22.65 -14.25 49.55
CA GLU A 44 -23.01 -14.93 50.81
C GLU A 44 -22.11 -14.54 52.00
N LYS A 45 -20.88 -14.07 51.75
CA LYS A 45 -19.96 -13.63 52.81
C LYS A 45 -20.32 -12.27 53.41
N SER A 46 -21.08 -11.44 52.68
CA SER A 46 -21.52 -10.12 53.16
C SER A 46 -22.60 -10.23 54.25
N ASN A 47 -23.53 -11.18 54.11
CA ASN A 47 -24.59 -11.39 55.10
C ASN A 47 -24.08 -12.09 56.38
N PHE A 48 -23.04 -12.92 56.29
CA PHE A 48 -22.40 -13.56 57.45
C PHE A 48 -21.60 -12.57 58.32
N LEU A 49 -21.05 -11.53 57.70
CA LEU A 49 -20.33 -10.47 58.42
C LEU A 49 -21.28 -9.55 59.21
N TYR A 50 -22.50 -9.34 58.71
CA TYR A 50 -23.50 -8.50 59.38
C TYR A 50 -24.02 -9.13 60.68
N TYR A 51 -24.13 -10.46 60.75
CA TYR A 51 -24.54 -11.18 61.97
C TYR A 51 -23.39 -11.42 62.97
N SER A 52 -22.13 -11.49 62.51
CA SER A 52 -20.98 -11.76 63.39
C SER A 52 -20.50 -10.55 64.20
N ILE A 53 -20.79 -9.32 63.73
CA ILE A 53 -20.37 -8.08 64.41
C ILE A 53 -21.15 -7.83 65.72
N MET A 54 -22.30 -8.51 65.94
CA MET A 54 -23.09 -8.37 67.18
C MET A 54 -22.69 -9.33 68.32
N GLU A 55 -21.89 -10.37 68.10
CA GLU A 55 -21.71 -11.44 69.09
C GLU A 55 -20.39 -11.44 69.90
N HIS A 56 -19.48 -10.48 69.71
CA HIS A 56 -18.25 -10.40 70.51
C HIS A 56 -18.27 -9.29 71.56
N ARG A 57 -19.30 -9.28 72.41
CA ARG A 57 -19.16 -8.76 73.78
C ARG A 57 -18.95 -9.94 74.72
N ASN A 58 -17.73 -10.45 74.74
CA ASN A 58 -17.27 -11.36 75.79
C ASN A 58 -17.32 -10.60 77.13
N ASN A 59 -18.44 -10.74 77.83
CA ASN A 59 -18.58 -10.41 79.24
C ASN A 59 -17.79 -11.44 80.06
N ASP A 60 -16.46 -11.43 79.95
CA ASP A 60 -15.59 -12.04 80.96
C ASP A 60 -15.32 -11.01 82.06
N LEU A 61 -16.40 -10.54 82.69
CA LEU A 61 -16.31 -9.91 84.00
C LEU A 61 -16.11 -11.03 85.01
N HIS A 62 -14.88 -11.53 85.09
CA HIS A 62 -14.40 -12.15 86.30
C HIS A 62 -14.27 -11.03 87.36
N TYR A 63 -15.41 -10.56 87.86
CA TYR A 63 -15.50 -9.70 89.02
C TYR A 63 -15.01 -10.55 90.19
N LYS A 64 -13.70 -10.50 90.44
CA LYS A 64 -13.11 -11.02 91.66
C LYS A 64 -13.82 -10.27 92.78
N CYS A 65 -14.78 -10.94 93.42
CA CYS A 65 -15.52 -10.47 94.57
C CYS A 65 -14.52 -9.80 95.51
N MET A 66 -14.60 -8.47 95.62
CA MET A 66 -13.90 -7.72 96.64
C MET A 66 -14.51 -8.20 97.95
N ILE A 67 -13.82 -9.12 98.63
CA ILE A 67 -14.15 -9.46 100.02
C ILE A 67 -13.98 -8.15 100.79
N PRO A 68 -15.06 -7.56 101.34
CA PRO A 68 -14.91 -6.42 102.24
C PRO A 68 -14.15 -6.94 103.45
N CYS A 69 -12.96 -6.39 103.71
CA CYS A 69 -12.25 -6.68 104.95
C CYS A 69 -13.18 -6.29 106.11
N GLN A 70 -13.70 -7.30 106.82
CA GLN A 70 -14.39 -7.08 108.07
C GLN A 70 -13.36 -6.46 109.03
N VAL A 71 -13.64 -5.23 109.45
CA VAL A 71 -12.88 -4.55 110.50
C VAL A 71 -13.18 -5.29 111.80
N THR A 72 -12.31 -6.24 112.15
CA THR A 72 -12.17 -6.67 113.54
C THR A 72 -11.54 -5.52 114.29
N SER A 73 -12.26 -4.98 115.26
CA SER A 73 -11.94 -3.79 116.05
C SER A 73 -10.82 -4.03 117.06
N ASP A 74 -9.63 -4.44 116.59
CA ASP A 74 -8.39 -4.58 117.35
C ASP A 74 -7.13 -4.60 116.44
N LEU A 75 -7.09 -3.75 115.40
CA LEU A 75 -5.90 -3.52 114.58
C LEU A 75 -5.33 -2.12 114.83
N ASN A 76 -4.01 -2.03 114.98
CA ASN A 76 -3.29 -0.76 115.14
C ASN A 76 -3.53 0.15 113.90
N GLU A 77 -3.66 1.46 114.09
CA GLU A 77 -3.80 2.45 113.01
C GLU A 77 -2.72 2.28 111.92
N GLU A 78 -1.48 1.94 112.32
CA GLU A 78 -0.38 1.65 111.39
C GLU A 78 -0.59 0.42 110.48
N GLU A 79 -1.23 -0.65 110.97
CA GLU A 79 -1.52 -1.82 110.13
C GLU A 79 -2.58 -1.51 109.07
N THR A 80 -3.57 -0.70 109.43
CA THR A 80 -4.60 -0.22 108.49
C THR A 80 -4.00 0.67 107.42
N ILE A 81 -3.09 1.58 107.80
CA ILE A 81 -2.34 2.43 106.87
C ILE A 81 -1.47 1.57 105.91
N ALA A 82 -0.79 0.55 106.42
CA ALA A 82 0.03 -0.34 105.60
C ALA A 82 -0.79 -1.13 104.57
N LEU A 83 -1.98 -1.61 104.94
CA LEU A 83 -2.90 -2.28 104.02
C LEU A 83 -3.38 -1.35 102.89
N LEU A 84 -3.76 -0.12 103.23
CA LEU A 84 -4.19 0.88 102.24
C LEU A 84 -3.07 1.27 101.27
N LEU A 85 -1.82 1.41 101.75
CA LEU A 85 -0.67 1.66 100.89
C LEU A 85 -0.43 0.52 99.91
N LYS A 86 -0.54 -0.74 100.38
CA LYS A 86 -0.41 -1.92 99.53
C LYS A 86 -1.50 -2.00 98.46
N GLU A 87 -2.75 -1.69 98.81
CA GLU A 87 -3.84 -1.60 97.84
C GLU A 87 -3.62 -0.49 96.82
N LEU A 88 -3.16 0.69 97.26
CA LEU A 88 -2.83 1.80 96.38
C LEU A 88 -1.73 1.41 95.36
N ASP A 89 -0.70 0.71 95.81
CA ASP A 89 0.39 0.24 94.94
C ASP A 89 -0.10 -0.81 93.94
N ILE A 90 -0.96 -1.75 94.36
CA ILE A 90 -1.63 -2.69 93.45
C ILE A 90 -2.47 -1.93 92.41
N LEU A 91 -3.22 -0.91 92.82
CA LEU A 91 -4.05 -0.10 91.94
C LEU A 91 -3.21 0.66 90.91
N LYS A 92 -2.11 1.29 91.35
CA LYS A 92 -1.16 2.01 90.48
C LYS A 92 -0.55 1.07 89.44
N ALA A 93 -0.10 -0.12 89.85
CA ALA A 93 0.46 -1.11 88.94
C ALA A 93 -0.57 -1.60 87.91
N SER A 94 -1.81 -1.84 88.36
CA SER A 94 -2.92 -2.23 87.48
C SER A 94 -3.24 -1.12 86.46
N ASN A 95 -3.35 0.13 86.91
CA ASN A 95 -3.65 1.27 86.03
C ASN A 95 -2.55 1.46 84.97
N LYS A 96 -1.26 1.38 85.37
CA LYS A 96 -0.14 1.42 84.42
C LYS A 96 -0.26 0.33 83.35
N LYS A 97 -0.57 -0.90 83.75
CA LYS A 97 -0.78 -2.03 82.82
C LYS A 97 -1.96 -1.80 81.88
N LEU A 98 -3.04 -1.18 82.37
CA LEU A 98 -4.20 -0.83 81.54
C LEU A 98 -3.86 0.28 80.53
N GLN A 99 -3.08 1.29 80.92
CA GLN A 99 -2.61 2.32 79.99
C GLN A 99 -1.71 1.75 78.89
N GLU A 100 -0.81 0.83 79.22
CA GLU A 100 0.03 0.14 78.22
C GLU A 100 -0.83 -0.69 77.24
N LYS A 101 -1.83 -1.42 77.74
CA LYS A 101 -2.78 -2.14 76.87
C LYS A 101 -3.56 -1.19 75.97
N LEU A 102 -4.11 -0.11 76.53
CA LEU A 102 -4.87 0.89 75.78
C LEU A 102 -4.03 1.49 74.65
N THR A 103 -2.79 1.89 74.93
CA THR A 103 -1.90 2.45 73.90
C THR A 103 -1.49 1.44 72.83
N LYS A 104 -1.41 0.14 73.17
CA LYS A 104 -1.16 -0.92 72.20
C LYS A 104 -2.38 -1.14 71.30
N GLU A 105 -3.57 -1.20 71.88
CA GLU A 105 -4.82 -1.42 71.18
C GLU A 105 -5.16 -0.25 70.24
N ASP A 106 -4.94 0.99 70.69
CA ASP A 106 -5.06 2.20 69.87
C ASP A 106 -4.16 2.16 68.62
N LYS A 107 -2.93 1.65 68.76
CA LYS A 107 -1.99 1.51 67.64
C LYS A 107 -2.47 0.46 66.64
N GLU A 108 -2.94 -0.70 67.11
CA GLU A 108 -3.49 -1.74 66.25
C GLU A 108 -4.78 -1.28 65.55
N GLN A 109 -5.67 -0.58 66.25
CA GLN A 109 -6.88 -0.01 65.67
C GLN A 109 -6.55 0.98 64.55
N ARG A 110 -5.58 1.88 64.75
CA ARG A 110 -5.12 2.82 63.70
C ARG A 110 -4.53 2.07 62.50
N LYS A 111 -3.76 1.02 62.73
CA LYS A 111 -3.19 0.18 61.67
C LYS A 111 -4.27 -0.53 60.85
N LEU A 112 -5.26 -1.12 61.51
CA LEU A 112 -6.39 -1.78 60.84
C LEU A 112 -7.23 -0.79 60.05
N LYS A 113 -7.49 0.41 60.60
CA LYS A 113 -8.20 1.48 59.91
C LYS A 113 -7.48 1.90 58.62
N LEU A 114 -6.16 2.14 58.69
CA LEU A 114 -5.36 2.48 57.51
C LEU A 114 -5.37 1.36 56.46
N LYS A 115 -5.30 0.09 56.89
CA LYS A 115 -5.36 -1.05 55.96
C LYS A 115 -6.71 -1.13 55.24
N LEU A 116 -7.81 -0.86 55.94
CA LEU A 116 -9.15 -0.83 55.37
C LEU A 116 -9.30 0.30 54.36
N GLU A 117 -8.87 1.52 54.70
CA GLU A 117 -8.90 2.69 53.80
C GLU A 117 -8.07 2.44 52.53
N LEU A 118 -6.90 1.81 52.64
CA LEU A 118 -6.07 1.45 51.49
C LEU A 118 -6.77 0.42 50.59
N GLN A 119 -7.42 -0.58 51.18
CA GLN A 119 -8.16 -1.59 50.42
C GLN A 119 -9.36 -0.96 49.69
N GLU A 120 -10.12 -0.09 50.36
CA GLU A 120 -11.24 0.64 49.78
C GLU A 120 -10.78 1.47 48.57
N LYS A 121 -9.70 2.23 48.72
CA LYS A 121 -9.13 3.04 47.63
C LYS A 121 -8.62 2.20 46.47
N ALA A 122 -8.01 1.04 46.74
CA ALA A 122 -7.59 0.12 45.68
C ALA A 122 -8.77 -0.43 44.90
N THR A 123 -9.87 -0.81 45.58
CA THR A 123 -11.08 -1.30 44.91
C THR A 123 -11.80 -0.19 44.13
N GLU A 124 -11.85 1.02 44.67
CA GLU A 124 -12.43 2.19 44.00
C GLU A 124 -11.66 2.52 42.71
N ALA A 125 -10.32 2.51 42.76
CA ALA A 125 -9.47 2.71 41.58
C ALA A 125 -9.68 1.64 40.51
N GLN A 126 -9.76 0.36 40.91
CA GLN A 126 -10.01 -0.75 39.98
C GLN A 126 -11.39 -0.63 39.30
N ILE A 127 -12.42 -0.21 40.05
CA ILE A 127 -13.75 0.01 39.49
C ILE A 127 -13.71 1.19 38.51
N ALA A 128 -13.04 2.29 38.87
CA ALA A 128 -12.90 3.45 38.00
C ALA A 128 -12.17 3.12 36.69
N GLU A 129 -11.09 2.33 36.76
CA GLU A 129 -10.34 1.86 35.60
C GLU A 129 -11.22 1.02 34.66
N LYS A 130 -11.92 0.00 35.19
CA LYS A 130 -12.83 -0.84 34.40
C LYS A 130 -13.98 -0.03 33.79
N THR A 131 -14.50 0.94 34.54
CA THR A 131 -15.58 1.81 34.06
C THR A 131 -15.09 2.72 32.94
N ALA A 132 -13.88 3.30 33.07
CA ALA A 132 -13.28 4.12 32.03
C ALA A 132 -13.03 3.34 30.74
N ALA A 133 -12.49 2.11 30.84
CA ALA A 133 -12.28 1.22 29.70
C ALA A 133 -13.61 0.90 28.98
N LEU A 134 -14.66 0.55 29.73
CA LEU A 134 -15.98 0.27 29.14
C LEU A 134 -16.57 1.49 28.43
N VAL A 135 -16.38 2.69 28.99
CA VAL A 135 -16.84 3.94 28.36
C VAL A 135 -16.10 4.17 27.05
N GLU A 136 -14.79 3.95 27.01
CA GLU A 136 -13.99 4.06 25.79
C GLU A 136 -14.44 3.07 24.71
N ASP A 137 -14.71 1.81 25.07
CA ASP A 137 -15.23 0.79 24.16
C ASP A 137 -16.59 1.19 23.56
N VAL A 138 -17.49 1.76 24.38
CA VAL A 138 -18.79 2.26 23.92
C VAL A 138 -18.62 3.41 22.92
N TYR A 139 -17.72 4.36 23.22
CA TYR A 139 -17.42 5.46 22.28
C TYR A 139 -16.84 4.93 20.97
N PHE A 140 -15.95 3.95 21.03
CA PHE A 140 -15.36 3.33 19.86
C PHE A 140 -16.42 2.65 18.99
N ALA A 141 -17.26 1.81 19.59
CA ALA A 141 -18.35 1.11 18.89
C ALA A 141 -19.39 2.08 18.29
N GLN A 142 -19.70 3.18 18.98
CA GLN A 142 -20.59 4.22 18.46
C GLN A 142 -20.01 4.90 17.22
N ARG A 143 -18.72 5.24 17.26
CA ARG A 143 -18.04 5.85 16.11
C ARG A 143 -18.03 4.91 14.90
N GLU A 144 -17.70 3.63 15.09
CA GLU A 144 -17.73 2.64 14.00
C GLU A 144 -19.14 2.48 13.41
N ARG A 145 -20.17 2.44 14.27
CA ARG A 145 -21.56 2.39 13.83
C ARG A 145 -21.91 3.62 12.99
N ASP A 146 -21.54 4.81 13.43
CA ASP A 146 -21.86 6.06 12.73
C ASP A 146 -21.12 6.15 11.37
N GLU A 147 -19.86 5.71 11.33
CA GLU A 147 -19.10 5.59 10.08
C GLU A 147 -19.76 4.62 9.10
N ALA A 148 -20.15 3.42 9.56
CA ALA A 148 -20.82 2.43 8.73
C ALA A 148 -22.18 2.93 8.19
N ILE A 149 -22.94 3.66 9.02
CA ILE A 149 -24.20 4.29 8.60
C ILE A 149 -23.95 5.35 7.52
N MET A 150 -22.95 6.21 7.72
CA MET A 150 -22.60 7.25 6.75
C MET A 150 -22.15 6.65 5.41
N SER A 151 -21.30 5.61 5.42
CA SER A 151 -20.89 4.90 4.20
C SER A 151 -22.08 4.27 3.48
N ARG A 152 -23.01 3.64 4.21
CA ARG A 152 -24.20 3.04 3.60
C ARG A 152 -25.14 4.08 3.00
N LEU A 153 -25.28 5.23 3.65
CA LEU A 153 -26.07 6.35 3.13
C LEU A 153 -25.44 6.95 1.87
N GLN A 154 -24.12 7.10 1.83
CA GLN A 154 -23.38 7.55 0.65
C GLN A 154 -23.62 6.61 -0.53
N LEU A 155 -23.44 5.30 -0.33
CA LEU A 155 -23.67 4.30 -1.38
C LEU A 155 -25.11 4.37 -1.92
N ALA A 156 -26.12 4.46 -1.03
CA ALA A 156 -27.51 4.58 -1.45
C ALA A 156 -27.78 5.86 -2.28
N ASN A 157 -27.11 6.97 -1.95
CA ASN A 157 -27.19 8.20 -2.74
C ASN A 157 -26.52 8.05 -4.10
N GLU A 158 -25.34 7.43 -4.16
CA GLU A 158 -24.63 7.14 -5.42
C GLU A 158 -25.48 6.24 -6.34
N GLU A 159 -26.02 5.14 -5.82
CA GLU A 159 -26.91 4.22 -6.56
C GLU A 159 -28.16 4.94 -7.10
N ARG A 160 -28.77 5.81 -6.28
CA ARG A 160 -29.92 6.62 -6.68
C ARG A 160 -29.53 7.60 -7.78
N ASP A 161 -28.43 8.31 -7.64
CA ASP A 161 -27.99 9.32 -8.59
C ASP A 161 -27.60 8.68 -9.93
N GLU A 162 -26.97 7.51 -9.90
CA GLU A 162 -26.74 6.68 -11.09
C GLU A 162 -28.04 6.22 -11.74
N ALA A 163 -29.02 5.75 -10.95
CA ALA A 163 -30.32 5.34 -11.48
C ALA A 163 -31.05 6.51 -12.14
N ILE A 164 -30.99 7.70 -11.53
CA ILE A 164 -31.52 8.95 -12.10
C ILE A 164 -30.79 9.29 -13.41
N ALA A 165 -29.47 9.17 -13.45
CA ALA A 165 -28.69 9.43 -14.66
C ALA A 165 -29.07 8.47 -15.80
N ARG A 166 -29.19 7.16 -15.51
CA ARG A 166 -29.65 6.15 -16.46
C ARG A 166 -31.07 6.45 -16.96
N ALA A 167 -32.00 6.76 -16.07
CA ALA A 167 -33.37 7.10 -16.43
C ALA A 167 -33.43 8.34 -17.34
N LYS A 168 -32.68 9.39 -17.02
CA LYS A 168 -32.59 10.59 -17.86
C LYS A 168 -32.01 10.29 -19.25
N HIS A 169 -30.97 9.46 -19.33
CA HIS A 169 -30.39 9.05 -20.62
C HIS A 169 -31.40 8.27 -21.47
N MET A 170 -32.15 7.36 -20.84
CA MET A 170 -33.22 6.61 -21.52
C MET A 170 -34.35 7.54 -21.97
N GLU A 171 -34.75 8.51 -21.16
CA GLU A 171 -35.74 9.53 -21.52
C GLU A 171 -35.30 10.36 -22.73
N MET A 172 -34.04 10.80 -22.76
CA MET A 172 -33.48 11.51 -23.92
C MET A 172 -33.48 10.62 -25.17
N SER A 173 -33.12 9.35 -25.01
CA SER A 173 -33.13 8.36 -26.11
C SER A 173 -34.56 8.13 -26.63
N LEU A 174 -35.55 8.06 -25.74
CA LEU A 174 -36.96 7.94 -26.10
C LEU A 174 -37.48 9.20 -26.81
N LYS A 175 -37.13 10.40 -26.32
CA LYS A 175 -37.46 11.66 -27.01
C LYS A 175 -36.85 11.74 -28.41
N LEU A 176 -35.66 11.19 -28.61
CA LEU A 176 -35.05 11.07 -29.94
C LEU A 176 -35.86 10.12 -30.85
N LEU A 177 -36.37 9.02 -30.29
CA LEU A 177 -37.19 8.03 -31.01
C LEU A 177 -38.63 8.49 -31.27
N GLU A 178 -39.24 9.29 -30.39
CA GLU A 178 -40.59 9.85 -30.57
C GLU A 178 -40.66 10.79 -31.80
N ASN A 179 -39.53 11.34 -32.22
CA ASN A 179 -39.38 12.11 -33.46
C ASN A 179 -39.26 11.23 -34.73
N ILE A 180 -39.37 9.90 -34.59
CA ILE A 180 -39.41 8.95 -35.69
C ILE A 180 -40.78 8.30 -35.65
N ASN A 181 -41.75 8.93 -36.31
CA ASN A 181 -42.99 8.24 -36.63
C ASN A 181 -42.66 7.09 -37.62
N PRO A 182 -42.75 5.81 -37.21
CA PRO A 182 -42.32 4.70 -38.07
C PRO A 182 -43.17 4.60 -39.34
N GLU A 183 -44.46 4.96 -39.26
CA GLU A 183 -45.40 4.94 -40.39
C GLU A 183 -45.09 6.02 -41.44
N GLU A 184 -44.42 7.11 -41.04
CA GLU A 184 -43.95 8.17 -41.93
C GLU A 184 -42.52 7.97 -42.43
N ASN A 185 -41.78 6.96 -41.96
CA ASN A 185 -40.43 6.62 -42.44
C ASN A 185 -40.45 5.52 -43.52
N ASP A 186 -41.34 4.52 -43.38
CA ASP A 186 -41.45 3.40 -44.34
C ASP A 186 -42.15 3.77 -45.65
N MET A 187 -42.85 4.90 -45.67
CA MET A 187 -43.58 5.38 -46.84
C MET A 187 -42.60 5.79 -47.96
N THR A 188 -42.85 5.40 -49.21
CA THR A 188 -41.95 5.83 -50.31
C THR A 188 -42.09 7.34 -50.57
N LEU A 189 -41.07 7.99 -51.13
CA LEU A 189 -41.18 9.40 -51.54
C LEU A 189 -42.35 9.59 -52.52
N GLN A 190 -42.59 8.59 -53.36
CA GLN A 190 -43.70 8.58 -54.30
C GLN A 190 -45.07 8.55 -53.59
N GLU A 191 -45.22 7.76 -52.53
CA GLU A 191 -46.44 7.74 -51.72
C GLU A 191 -46.70 9.08 -51.01
N LEU A 192 -45.66 9.72 -50.46
CA LEU A 192 -45.77 11.06 -49.86
C LEU A 192 -46.20 12.12 -50.88
N LEU A 193 -45.62 12.09 -52.07
CA LEU A 193 -45.98 13.00 -53.17
C LEU A 193 -47.41 12.75 -53.65
N ASN A 194 -47.82 11.48 -53.78
CA ASN A 194 -49.19 11.11 -54.14
C ASN A 194 -50.20 11.59 -53.08
N ARG A 195 -49.85 11.51 -51.78
CA ARG A 195 -50.70 12.02 -50.69
C ARG A 195 -50.81 13.54 -50.71
N ILE A 196 -49.74 14.27 -51.04
CA ILE A 196 -49.79 15.73 -51.24
C ILE A 196 -50.69 16.09 -52.42
N ASN A 197 -50.53 15.37 -53.54
CA ASN A 197 -51.30 15.64 -54.76
C ASN A 197 -52.80 15.39 -54.59
N ASN A 198 -53.17 14.45 -53.71
CA ASN A 198 -54.56 14.07 -53.44
C ASN A 198 -55.09 14.61 -52.10
N ALA A 199 -54.42 15.58 -51.47
CA ALA A 199 -54.83 16.11 -50.17
C ALA A 199 -55.95 17.14 -50.31
N ASP A 200 -57.07 16.90 -49.63
CA ASP A 200 -58.25 17.79 -49.65
C ASP A 200 -58.11 19.02 -48.73
N THR A 201 -57.04 19.09 -47.92
CA THR A 201 -56.81 20.19 -46.96
C THR A 201 -55.35 20.65 -46.95
N GLY A 202 -55.15 21.96 -46.73
CA GLY A 202 -53.81 22.55 -46.60
C GLY A 202 -53.01 22.00 -45.42
N ILE A 203 -53.68 21.56 -44.34
CA ILE A 203 -53.05 20.93 -43.18
C ILE A 203 -52.43 19.58 -43.57
N ALA A 204 -53.14 18.78 -44.38
CA ALA A 204 -52.61 17.50 -44.87
C ALA A 204 -51.42 17.68 -45.82
N ILE A 205 -51.46 18.72 -46.67
CA ILE A 205 -50.31 19.10 -47.53
C ILE A 205 -49.11 19.48 -46.66
N GLN A 206 -49.31 20.33 -45.64
CA GLN A 206 -48.24 20.78 -44.75
C GLN A 206 -47.61 19.62 -43.98
N LYS A 207 -48.43 18.71 -43.44
CA LYS A 207 -47.95 17.53 -42.70
C LYS A 207 -47.06 16.64 -43.57
N ASN A 208 -47.53 16.28 -44.77
CA ASN A 208 -46.74 15.46 -45.70
C ASN A 208 -45.50 16.21 -46.22
N GLY A 209 -45.59 17.52 -46.44
CA GLY A 209 -44.47 18.37 -46.81
C GLY A 209 -43.37 18.42 -45.73
N ALA A 210 -43.76 18.50 -44.45
CA ALA A 210 -42.83 18.48 -43.32
C ALA A 210 -42.03 17.18 -43.26
N ILE A 211 -42.66 16.03 -43.53
CA ILE A 211 -41.98 14.72 -43.60
C ILE A 211 -40.93 14.70 -44.71
N ILE A 212 -41.26 15.21 -45.90
CA ILE A 212 -40.32 15.26 -47.03
C ILE A 212 -39.11 16.15 -46.69
N VAL A 213 -39.36 17.33 -46.10
CA VAL A 213 -38.30 18.26 -45.69
C VAL A 213 -37.39 17.63 -44.62
N ASP A 214 -37.97 16.98 -43.62
CA ASP A 214 -37.23 16.28 -42.57
C ASP A 214 -36.35 15.15 -43.16
N ARG A 215 -36.88 14.34 -44.08
CA ARG A 215 -36.11 13.30 -44.80
C ARG A 215 -34.94 13.88 -45.59
N ILE A 216 -35.14 15.00 -46.29
CA ILE A 216 -34.07 15.69 -47.02
C ILE A 216 -32.98 16.15 -46.05
N TYR A 217 -33.38 16.74 -44.93
CA TYR A 217 -32.44 17.22 -43.92
C TYR A 217 -31.63 16.06 -43.31
N LYS A 218 -32.30 14.99 -42.85
CA LYS A 218 -31.65 13.78 -42.31
C LYS A 218 -30.71 13.13 -43.32
N THR A 219 -31.10 13.05 -44.60
CA THR A 219 -30.23 12.52 -45.66
C THR A 219 -28.98 13.38 -45.86
N LYS A 220 -29.12 14.70 -45.83
CA LYS A 220 -27.98 15.63 -45.95
C LYS A 220 -27.03 15.51 -44.75
N GLU A 221 -27.55 15.46 -43.53
CA GLU A 221 -26.73 15.30 -42.33
C GLU A 221 -26.04 13.93 -42.28
N CYS A 222 -26.75 12.84 -42.66
CA CYS A 222 -26.15 11.51 -42.76
C CYS A 222 -24.98 11.50 -43.75
N LYS A 223 -25.13 12.12 -44.93
CA LYS A 223 -24.03 12.25 -45.90
C LYS A 223 -22.82 12.98 -45.32
N LYS A 224 -23.04 14.12 -44.64
CA LYS A 224 -21.94 14.86 -43.99
C LYS A 224 -21.22 14.00 -42.94
N ARG A 225 -21.98 13.29 -42.11
CA ARG A 225 -21.43 12.40 -41.07
C ARG A 225 -20.59 11.29 -41.70
N ILE A 226 -21.10 10.59 -42.72
CA ILE A 226 -20.36 9.54 -43.43
C ILE A 226 -19.07 10.11 -44.03
N THR A 227 -19.13 11.25 -44.72
CA THR A 227 -17.93 11.87 -45.29
C THR A 227 -16.91 12.24 -44.22
N ALA A 228 -17.34 12.72 -43.05
CA ALA A 228 -16.43 13.01 -41.95
C ALA A 228 -15.80 11.74 -41.36
N GLU A 229 -16.58 10.67 -41.19
CA GLU A 229 -16.10 9.36 -40.73
C GLU A 229 -15.10 8.75 -41.73
N GLU A 230 -15.40 8.81 -43.03
CA GLU A 230 -14.50 8.36 -44.10
C GLU A 230 -13.20 9.17 -44.11
N MET A 231 -13.28 10.50 -43.97
CA MET A 231 -12.10 11.37 -43.89
C MET A 231 -11.24 11.03 -42.66
N ASN A 232 -11.86 10.77 -41.50
CA ASN A 232 -11.14 10.38 -40.30
C ASN A 232 -10.45 9.02 -40.46
N ALA A 233 -11.14 8.03 -41.01
CA ALA A 233 -10.55 6.71 -41.28
C ALA A 233 -9.34 6.80 -42.21
N VAL A 234 -9.42 7.62 -43.27
CA VAL A 234 -8.29 7.86 -44.18
C VAL A 234 -7.11 8.53 -43.47
N ILE A 235 -7.38 9.47 -42.56
CA ILE A 235 -6.34 10.14 -41.75
C ILE A 235 -5.66 9.13 -40.82
N GLU A 236 -6.44 8.29 -40.14
CA GLU A 236 -5.92 7.25 -39.24
C GLU A 236 -5.06 6.22 -40.00
N GLU A 237 -5.50 5.77 -41.16
CA GLU A 237 -4.74 4.85 -42.02
C GLU A 237 -3.42 5.48 -42.48
N ARG A 238 -3.47 6.75 -42.92
CA ARG A 238 -2.26 7.51 -43.30
C ARG A 238 -1.29 7.61 -42.14
N ASP A 239 -1.76 7.94 -40.95
CA ASP A 239 -0.90 8.13 -39.78
C ASP A 239 -0.30 6.81 -39.30
N ALA A 240 -1.06 5.71 -39.37
CA ALA A 240 -0.56 4.36 -39.12
C ALA A 240 0.54 3.97 -40.14
N ALA A 241 0.32 4.21 -41.43
CA ALA A 241 1.31 3.95 -42.47
C ALA A 241 2.58 4.80 -42.27
N LEU A 242 2.44 6.08 -41.95
CA LEU A 242 3.57 6.96 -41.65
C LEU A 242 4.37 6.47 -40.43
N SER A 243 3.70 5.97 -39.39
CA SER A 243 4.36 5.38 -38.22
C SER A 243 5.15 4.12 -38.58
N GLN A 244 4.58 3.26 -39.43
CA GLN A 244 5.27 2.07 -39.95
C GLN A 244 6.50 2.44 -40.79
N CYS A 245 6.39 3.43 -41.68
CA CYS A 245 7.52 3.93 -42.48
C CYS A 245 8.66 4.43 -41.57
N LYS A 246 8.34 5.26 -40.56
CA LYS A 246 9.35 5.75 -39.60
C LYS A 246 10.05 4.63 -38.85
N ARG A 247 9.31 3.59 -38.45
CA ARG A 247 9.89 2.42 -37.78
C ARG A 247 10.84 1.66 -38.71
N LEU A 248 10.42 1.38 -39.94
CA LEU A 248 11.25 0.69 -40.93
C LEU A 248 12.51 1.50 -41.30
N GLU A 249 12.41 2.83 -41.36
CA GLU A 249 13.55 3.72 -41.55
C GLU A 249 14.58 3.61 -40.40
N GLN A 250 14.11 3.51 -39.15
CA GLN A 250 14.98 3.31 -37.98
C GLN A 250 15.63 1.92 -37.99
N GLU A 251 14.88 0.87 -38.33
CA GLU A 251 15.41 -0.49 -38.47
C GLU A 251 16.47 -0.58 -39.57
N LEU A 252 16.26 0.09 -40.71
CA LEU A 252 17.25 0.19 -41.78
C LEU A 252 18.51 0.93 -41.33
N HIS A 253 18.37 2.02 -40.57
CA HIS A 253 19.52 2.73 -40.02
C HIS A 253 20.34 1.82 -39.10
N HIS A 254 19.67 1.12 -38.17
CA HIS A 254 20.32 0.20 -37.25
C HIS A 254 21.02 -0.96 -37.98
N LEU A 255 20.36 -1.55 -38.99
CA LEU A 255 20.95 -2.62 -39.79
C LEU A 255 22.19 -2.13 -40.57
N LYS A 256 22.17 -0.89 -41.07
CA LYS A 256 23.31 -0.26 -41.73
C LYS A 256 24.50 -0.08 -40.77
N GLU A 257 24.24 0.35 -39.53
CA GLU A 257 25.27 0.44 -38.49
C GLU A 257 25.84 -0.92 -38.10
N GLN A 258 24.99 -1.94 -37.92
CA GLN A 258 25.42 -3.30 -37.64
C GLN A 258 26.28 -3.89 -38.77
N ASN A 259 25.89 -3.67 -40.02
CA ASN A 259 26.67 -4.15 -41.17
C ASN A 259 28.02 -3.42 -41.26
N GLN A 260 28.04 -2.10 -41.03
CA GLN A 260 29.29 -1.34 -41.03
C GLN A 260 30.25 -1.76 -39.91
N THR A 261 29.73 -2.01 -38.70
CA THR A 261 30.54 -2.50 -37.56
C THR A 261 31.04 -3.92 -37.80
N SER A 262 30.20 -4.83 -38.31
CA SER A 262 30.61 -6.18 -38.71
C SER A 262 31.71 -6.15 -39.78
N ALA A 263 31.55 -5.34 -40.83
CA ALA A 263 32.56 -5.18 -41.87
C ALA A 263 33.88 -4.63 -41.30
N ASN A 264 33.83 -3.70 -40.35
CA ASN A 264 35.02 -3.16 -39.68
C ASN A 264 35.71 -4.22 -38.81
N ASN A 265 34.95 -5.02 -38.05
CA ASN A 265 35.49 -6.11 -37.23
C ASN A 265 36.18 -7.18 -38.08
N VAL A 266 35.59 -7.58 -39.21
CA VAL A 266 36.21 -8.53 -40.16
C VAL A 266 37.51 -7.97 -40.71
N ARG A 267 37.56 -6.68 -41.07
CA ARG A 267 38.80 -6.03 -41.52
C ARG A 267 39.88 -6.02 -40.45
N HIS A 268 39.52 -5.74 -39.19
CA HIS A 268 40.46 -5.76 -38.07
C HIS A 268 41.04 -7.17 -37.83
N LEU A 269 40.19 -8.19 -37.74
CA LEU A 269 40.62 -9.59 -37.59
C LEU A 269 41.49 -10.08 -38.75
N THR A 270 41.18 -9.65 -39.97
CA THR A 270 41.97 -9.99 -41.16
C THR A 270 43.36 -9.33 -41.12
N ALA A 271 43.43 -8.07 -40.68
CA ALA A 271 44.71 -7.37 -40.52
C ALA A 271 45.56 -8.01 -39.43
N GLU A 272 44.97 -8.37 -38.29
CA GLU A 272 45.64 -9.02 -37.17
C GLU A 272 46.18 -10.41 -37.55
N ASN A 273 45.38 -11.24 -38.25
CA ASN A 273 45.81 -12.55 -38.73
C ASN A 273 46.98 -12.44 -39.72
N ASN A 274 46.93 -11.46 -40.63
CA ASN A 274 48.02 -11.21 -41.57
C ASN A 274 49.31 -10.76 -40.86
N GLN A 275 49.19 -9.95 -39.79
CA GLN A 275 50.32 -9.57 -38.96
C GLN A 275 50.92 -10.76 -38.20
N GLU A 276 50.08 -11.64 -37.66
CA GLU A 276 50.53 -12.86 -36.97
C GLU A 276 51.23 -13.84 -37.95
N ARG A 277 50.68 -14.02 -39.16
CA ARG A 277 51.34 -14.81 -40.22
C ARG A 277 52.69 -14.22 -40.61
N ALA A 278 52.78 -12.89 -40.75
CA ALA A 278 54.04 -12.23 -41.05
C ALA A 278 55.08 -12.48 -39.94
N LEU A 279 54.69 -12.39 -38.66
CA LEU A 279 55.57 -12.65 -37.52
C LEU A 279 56.05 -14.11 -37.47
N LYS A 280 55.21 -15.10 -37.84
CA LYS A 280 55.60 -16.53 -37.88
C LYS A 280 56.58 -16.87 -39.01
N VAL A 281 56.47 -16.23 -40.16
CA VAL A 281 57.31 -16.53 -41.34
C VAL A 281 58.69 -15.87 -41.28
N VAL A 282 58.85 -14.79 -40.50
CA VAL A 282 60.15 -14.09 -40.31
C VAL A 282 61.25 -15.01 -39.77
N PRO A 283 61.08 -15.80 -38.69
CA PRO A 283 62.14 -16.68 -38.19
C PRO A 283 62.47 -17.85 -39.12
N GLU A 284 61.50 -18.38 -39.87
CA GLU A 284 61.75 -19.42 -40.89
C GLU A 284 62.57 -18.88 -42.07
N ARG A 285 62.19 -17.70 -42.59
CA ARG A 285 62.95 -17.05 -43.67
C ARG A 285 64.35 -16.65 -43.22
N ALA A 286 64.51 -16.17 -42.00
CA ALA A 286 65.82 -15.85 -41.43
C ALA A 286 66.71 -17.11 -41.33
N SER A 287 66.13 -18.24 -40.94
CA SER A 287 66.84 -19.52 -40.89
C SER A 287 67.24 -20.02 -42.28
N LEU A 288 66.37 -19.87 -43.29
CA LEU A 288 66.65 -20.25 -44.68
C LEU A 288 67.77 -19.40 -45.29
N VAL A 289 67.74 -18.07 -45.08
CA VAL A 289 68.78 -17.14 -45.53
C VAL A 289 70.12 -17.46 -44.86
N LYS A 290 70.11 -17.80 -43.56
CA LYS A 290 71.31 -18.22 -42.83
C LYS A 290 71.87 -19.54 -43.37
N GLY A 291 71.00 -20.49 -43.73
CA GLY A 291 71.37 -21.73 -44.39
C GLY A 291 72.00 -21.53 -45.78
N MET A 292 71.40 -20.68 -46.62
CA MET A 292 71.94 -20.35 -47.95
C MET A 292 73.29 -19.63 -47.86
N TYR A 293 73.48 -18.73 -46.90
CA TYR A 293 74.76 -18.04 -46.69
C TYR A 293 75.88 -19.04 -46.29
N HIS A 294 75.54 -20.05 -45.47
CA HIS A 294 76.49 -21.11 -45.15
C HIS A 294 76.76 -22.06 -46.34
N ALA A 295 75.76 -22.37 -47.16
CA ALA A 295 75.94 -23.20 -48.36
C ALA A 295 76.86 -22.51 -49.39
N MET A 296 76.62 -21.23 -49.70
CA MET A 296 77.48 -20.47 -50.62
C MET A 296 78.90 -20.26 -50.10
N ARG A 297 79.09 -20.13 -48.78
CA ARG A 297 80.44 -20.08 -48.19
C ARG A 297 81.16 -21.43 -48.32
N LYS A 298 80.42 -22.55 -48.30
CA LYS A 298 80.99 -23.90 -48.47
C LYS A 298 81.33 -24.20 -49.94
N GLU A 299 80.49 -23.75 -50.88
CA GLU A 299 80.73 -23.88 -52.33
C GLU A 299 81.90 -23.02 -52.81
N ASN A 300 82.00 -21.77 -52.35
CA ASN A 300 83.13 -20.89 -52.70
C ASN A 300 84.45 -21.23 -51.97
N GLY A 301 84.45 -22.22 -51.08
CA GLY A 301 85.67 -22.79 -50.50
C GLY A 301 86.36 -23.81 -51.41
N LEU A 302 85.73 -24.24 -52.50
CA LEU A 302 86.26 -25.24 -53.44
C LEU A 302 86.82 -24.66 -54.75
N LEU A 303 86.76 -23.34 -54.93
CA LEU A 303 87.41 -22.64 -56.04
C LEU A 303 88.17 -21.44 -55.45
N GLY A 304 89.50 -21.54 -55.42
CA GLY A 304 90.38 -20.46 -54.98
C GLY A 304 90.20 -19.22 -55.86
N GLY A 305 89.44 -18.27 -55.36
CA GLY A 305 89.21 -16.98 -56.00
C GLY A 305 88.28 -16.14 -55.12
N THR A 306 88.87 -15.24 -54.32
CA THR A 306 88.15 -14.26 -53.51
C THR A 306 87.52 -13.20 -54.42
N HIS A 307 86.43 -13.56 -55.09
CA HIS A 307 85.57 -12.61 -55.77
C HIS A 307 84.15 -13.17 -55.74
N ILE A 308 83.37 -12.76 -54.74
CA ILE A 308 81.92 -13.03 -54.76
C ILE A 308 81.37 -12.19 -55.92
N PRO A 309 80.78 -12.81 -56.96
CA PRO A 309 80.29 -12.06 -58.12
C PRO A 309 79.26 -11.02 -57.67
N ALA A 310 79.35 -9.79 -58.18
CA ALA A 310 78.41 -8.71 -57.86
C ALA A 310 76.93 -9.11 -58.09
N ALA A 311 76.69 -10.02 -59.05
CA ALA A 311 75.37 -10.61 -59.29
C ALA A 311 74.84 -11.42 -58.09
N ALA A 312 75.70 -12.14 -57.36
CA ALA A 312 75.30 -12.92 -56.19
C ALA A 312 74.98 -12.01 -54.99
N LEU A 313 75.71 -10.91 -54.80
CA LEU A 313 75.41 -9.89 -53.79
C LEU A 313 74.11 -9.13 -54.10
N SER A 314 73.86 -8.82 -55.38
CA SER A 314 72.61 -8.23 -55.86
C SER A 314 71.39 -9.10 -55.51
N VAL A 315 71.47 -10.41 -55.78
CA VAL A 315 70.40 -11.36 -55.44
C VAL A 315 70.23 -11.47 -53.92
N PHE A 316 71.31 -11.49 -53.15
CA PHE A 316 71.23 -11.53 -51.68
C PHE A 316 70.56 -10.29 -51.09
N LEU A 317 70.91 -9.10 -51.60
CA LEU A 317 70.29 -7.84 -51.20
C LEU A 317 68.81 -7.79 -51.61
N ASP A 318 68.47 -8.24 -52.82
CA ASP A 318 67.08 -8.32 -53.27
C ASP A 318 66.25 -9.26 -52.39
N ILE A 319 66.81 -10.38 -51.93
CA ILE A 319 66.14 -11.31 -50.99
C ILE A 319 65.96 -10.68 -49.60
N ILE A 320 66.94 -9.95 -49.09
CA ILE A 320 66.83 -9.22 -47.82
C ILE A 320 65.77 -8.10 -47.92
N PHE A 321 65.77 -7.31 -49.00
CA PHE A 321 64.78 -6.26 -49.23
C PHE A 321 63.38 -6.82 -49.50
N PHE A 322 63.27 -8.01 -50.10
CA PHE A 322 62.00 -8.71 -50.26
C PHE A 322 61.46 -9.24 -48.92
N SER A 323 62.34 -9.68 -48.01
CA SER A 323 61.95 -10.17 -46.69
C SER A 323 61.62 -9.06 -45.68
N ARG A 324 62.17 -7.85 -45.83
CA ARG A 324 61.89 -6.71 -44.94
C ARG A 324 60.59 -5.96 -45.24
N GLY A 325 59.80 -6.40 -46.22
CA GLY A 325 58.46 -5.85 -46.46
C GLY A 325 58.43 -4.35 -46.77
N ASN A 326 59.53 -3.79 -47.30
CA ASN A 326 59.60 -2.36 -47.61
C ASN A 326 58.92 -2.05 -48.95
N ASN A 327 58.04 -1.05 -48.88
CA ASN A 327 57.23 -0.53 -49.98
C ASN A 327 58.10 -0.17 -51.21
N LEU A 328 57.60 -0.47 -52.43
CA LEU A 328 58.37 -0.45 -53.69
C LEU A 328 59.16 0.85 -53.97
N LYS A 329 58.72 2.00 -53.45
CA LYS A 329 59.44 3.28 -53.57
C LYS A 329 60.75 3.35 -52.80
N ASN A 330 60.84 2.73 -51.62
CA ASN A 330 62.07 2.72 -50.81
C ASN A 330 63.11 1.74 -51.37
N LYS A 331 62.66 0.66 -52.04
CA LYS A 331 63.54 -0.30 -52.72
C LYS A 331 64.41 0.34 -53.79
N TRP A 332 63.89 1.30 -54.55
CA TRP A 332 64.65 1.98 -55.60
C TRP A 332 65.75 2.88 -55.02
N CYS A 333 65.43 3.65 -53.97
CA CYS A 333 66.36 4.61 -53.37
C CYS A 333 67.56 3.92 -52.70
N ASP A 334 67.32 2.80 -52.01
CA ASP A 334 68.39 2.06 -51.35
C ASP A 334 69.26 1.26 -52.34
N ARG A 335 68.66 0.72 -53.42
CA ARG A 335 69.40 0.03 -54.49
C ARG A 335 70.33 0.99 -55.24
N GLN A 336 69.88 2.24 -55.44
CA GLN A 336 70.70 3.27 -56.07
C GLN A 336 71.85 3.74 -55.18
N LYS A 337 71.65 3.84 -53.86
CA LYS A 337 72.73 4.15 -52.90
C LYS A 337 73.78 3.04 -52.83
N ILE A 338 73.37 1.78 -52.89
CA ILE A 338 74.31 0.64 -52.86
C ILE A 338 75.07 0.52 -54.19
N ASN A 339 74.42 0.75 -55.33
CA ASN A 339 75.12 0.79 -56.62
C ASN A 339 76.15 1.91 -56.67
N ASN A 340 75.82 3.11 -56.15
CA ASN A 340 76.78 4.21 -56.06
C ASN A 340 77.95 3.93 -55.10
N LEU A 341 77.78 3.04 -54.12
CA LEU A 341 78.84 2.59 -53.20
C LEU A 341 79.71 1.48 -53.81
N MET A 342 79.12 0.65 -54.68
CA MET A 342 79.84 -0.37 -55.46
C MET A 342 80.61 0.23 -56.65
N ASP A 343 80.12 1.32 -57.25
CA ASP A 343 80.83 2.04 -58.33
C ASP A 343 81.97 2.94 -57.81
N SER A 344 82.11 3.09 -56.48
CA SER A 344 83.17 3.88 -55.81
C SER A 344 84.22 3.01 -55.08
N LEU A 345 84.15 1.68 -55.21
CA LEU A 345 85.10 0.68 -54.74
C LEU A 345 85.68 -0.07 -55.94
#